data_AF-A0A290XBT7-F1
#
_entry.id   AF-A0A290XBT7-F1
#
_cell.length_a   1.000
_cell.length_b   1.000
_cell.length_c   1.000
_cell.angle_alpha   90.00
_cell.angle_beta   90.00
_cell.angle_gamma   90.00
#
_symmetry.space_group_name_H-M   'P 1'
#
loop_
_entity.id
_entity.type
_entity.pdbx_description
1 polymer ?
#
loop_
_entity_poly.entity_id
_entity_poly.type
_entity_poly.pdbx_seq_one_letter_code
_entity_poly.pdbx_strand_id
1 'polypeptide(L)'
;MTIEAALIKPVVDVLLALFQQGSELKLKHNAQASVREAIRELLQANPDENRAAARIAIARAAGILSEDVVLAEDMLQKHRASRARTRGKSTTGRRRTRSEPVDPGADTAAPPGDATPRTPTSH
;
A
#
# COMPACT_ATOMS: atom_id res chain seq x y z
N MET A 1 -4.15 21.96 -61.60
CA MET A 1 -3.82 22.10 -60.16
C MET A 1 -3.48 20.71 -59.61
N THR A 2 -2.23 20.26 -59.71
CA THR A 2 -1.81 18.91 -59.25
C THR A 2 -0.70 18.96 -58.20
N ILE A 3 -0.07 20.12 -58.02
CA ILE A 3 1.06 20.32 -57.10
C ILE A 3 0.58 20.40 -55.65
N GLU A 4 -0.64 20.87 -55.39
CA GLU A 4 -1.16 21.05 -54.03
C GLU A 4 -1.38 19.70 -53.30
N ALA A 5 -1.77 18.63 -53.99
CA ALA A 5 -2.06 17.34 -53.33
C ALA A 5 -0.81 16.53 -52.96
N ALA A 6 0.30 16.68 -53.70
CA ALA A 6 1.52 15.89 -53.48
C ALA A 6 2.30 16.33 -52.22
N LEU A 7 2.15 17.59 -51.81
CA LEU A 7 2.79 18.16 -50.62
C LEU A 7 1.97 17.98 -49.32
N ILE A 8 0.67 17.68 -49.42
CA ILE A 8 -0.19 17.53 -48.23
C ILE A 8 0.24 16.34 -47.38
N LYS A 9 0.45 15.17 -47.99
CA LYS A 9 0.81 13.94 -47.27
C LYS A 9 2.11 14.07 -46.45
N PRO A 10 3.26 14.52 -47.02
CA PRO A 10 4.48 14.65 -46.24
C PRO A 10 4.36 15.71 -45.13
N VAL A 11 3.60 16.80 -45.34
CA VAL A 11 3.37 17.81 -44.28
C VAL A 11 2.54 17.22 -43.15
N VAL A 12 1.47 16.50 -43.47
CA VAL A 12 0.62 15.82 -42.48
C VAL A 12 1.43 14.78 -41.70
N ASP A 13 2.29 14.00 -42.38
CA ASP A 13 3.16 13.00 -41.74
C ASP A 13 4.15 13.67 -40.78
N VAL A 14 4.76 14.81 -41.16
CA VAL A 14 5.65 15.59 -40.26
C VAL A 14 4.87 16.13 -39.06
N LEU A 15 3.66 16.67 -39.24
CA LEU A 15 2.83 17.16 -38.14
C LEU A 15 2.40 16.04 -37.18
N LEU A 16 2.02 14.87 -37.72
CA LEU A 16 1.70 13.69 -36.92
C LEU A 16 2.90 13.18 -36.15
N ALA A 17 4.09 13.15 -36.77
CA ALA A 17 5.33 12.76 -36.12
C ALA A 17 5.69 13.72 -34.97
N LEU A 18 5.59 15.04 -35.19
CA LEU A 18 5.81 16.05 -34.15
C LEU A 18 4.80 15.92 -33.00
N PHE A 19 3.54 15.63 -33.31
CA PHE A 19 2.51 15.41 -32.29
C PHE A 19 2.78 14.15 -31.46
N GLN A 20 3.20 13.05 -32.10
CA GLN A 20 3.59 11.81 -31.41
C GLN A 20 4.83 12.02 -30.53
N GLN A 21 5.83 12.77 -31.00
CA GLN A 21 6.98 13.13 -30.17
C GLN A 21 6.56 13.96 -28.95
N GLY A 22 5.66 14.93 -29.13
CA GLY A 22 5.12 15.74 -28.03
C GLY A 22 4.32 14.93 -27.01
N SER A 23 3.54 13.95 -27.46
CA SER A 23 2.78 13.07 -26.57
C SER A 23 3.67 12.09 -25.81
N GLU A 24 4.72 11.56 -26.45
CA GLU A 24 5.74 10.74 -25.78
C GLU A 24 6.49 11.52 -24.69
N LEU A 25 6.88 12.76 -24.96
CA LEU A 25 7.56 13.60 -23.96
C LEU A 25 6.68 13.85 -22.74
N LYS A 26 5.40 14.14 -22.96
CA LYS A 26 4.41 14.28 -21.87
C LYS A 26 4.24 12.98 -21.10
N LEU A 27 4.16 11.84 -21.80
CA LEU A 27 4.03 10.52 -21.18
C LEU A 27 5.25 10.20 -20.30
N LYS A 28 6.46 10.44 -20.81
CA LYS A 28 7.71 10.26 -20.06
C LYS A 28 7.77 11.19 -18.84
N HIS A 29 7.39 12.45 -18.97
CA HIS A 29 7.36 13.38 -17.83
C HIS A 29 6.35 12.93 -16.74
N ASN A 30 5.15 12.52 -17.14
CA ASN A 30 4.13 12.02 -16.22
C ASN A 30 4.55 10.71 -15.54
N ALA A 31 5.25 9.85 -16.27
CA ALA A 31 5.84 8.63 -15.72
C ALA A 31 6.93 8.95 -14.68
N GLN A 32 7.82 9.90 -14.94
CA GLN A 32 8.80 10.36 -13.94
C GLN A 32 8.13 10.94 -12.69
N ALA A 33 7.08 11.74 -12.86
CA ALA A 33 6.29 12.23 -11.73
C ALA A 33 5.66 11.08 -10.94
N SER A 34 5.14 10.06 -11.64
CA SER A 34 4.57 8.87 -11.01
C SER A 34 5.59 8.09 -10.17
N VAL A 35 6.83 7.96 -10.64
CA VAL A 35 7.92 7.33 -9.85
C VAL A 35 8.22 8.13 -8.60
N ARG A 36 8.34 9.46 -8.71
CA ARG A 36 8.58 10.33 -7.54
C ARG A 36 7.46 10.20 -6.51
N GLU A 37 6.21 10.16 -6.95
CA GLU A 37 5.06 9.96 -6.08
C GLU A 37 5.01 8.54 -5.48
N ALA A 38 5.48 7.51 -6.20
CA ALA A 38 5.62 6.17 -5.64
C ALA A 38 6.67 6.13 -4.53
N ILE A 39 7.84 6.75 -4.73
CA ILE A 39 8.90 6.85 -3.72
C ILE A 39 8.39 7.63 -2.50
N ARG A 40 7.73 8.77 -2.71
CA ARG A 40 7.12 9.54 -1.60
C ARG A 40 6.13 8.71 -0.81
N GLU A 41 5.26 7.95 -1.47
CA GLU A 41 4.30 7.05 -0.82
C GLU A 41 5.04 6.00 0.02
N LEU A 42 6.08 5.36 -0.51
CA LEU A 42 6.87 4.33 0.17
C LEU A 42 7.68 4.85 1.36
N LEU A 43 7.98 6.16 1.41
CA LEU A 43 8.66 6.79 2.54
C LEU A 43 7.71 7.24 3.65
N GLN A 44 6.38 7.12 3.46
CA GLN A 44 5.43 7.40 4.52
C GLN A 44 5.49 6.33 5.62
N ALA A 45 5.05 6.70 6.83
CA ALA A 45 5.03 5.77 7.97
C ALA A 45 4.08 4.57 7.76
N ASN A 46 3.04 4.72 6.94
CA ASN A 46 2.13 3.65 6.55
C ASN A 46 1.86 3.73 5.03
N PRO A 47 2.72 3.13 4.20
CA PRO A 47 2.65 3.28 2.76
C PRO A 47 1.53 2.43 2.14
N ASP A 48 0.86 2.97 1.13
CA ASP A 48 -0.07 2.19 0.29
C ASP A 48 0.70 1.42 -0.81
N GLU A 49 0.89 0.12 -0.57
CA GLU A 49 1.58 -0.79 -1.48
C GLU A 49 0.90 -0.92 -2.85
N ASN A 50 -0.42 -0.87 -2.90
CA ASN A 50 -1.18 -1.02 -4.15
C ASN A 50 -1.00 0.23 -5.01
N ARG A 51 -1.06 1.39 -4.37
CA ARG A 51 -0.88 2.68 -5.05
C ARG A 51 0.55 2.87 -5.53
N ALA A 52 1.55 2.52 -4.72
CA ALA A 52 2.95 2.54 -5.12
C ALA A 52 3.22 1.57 -6.29
N ALA A 53 2.70 0.34 -6.22
CA ALA A 53 2.84 -0.65 -7.29
C ALA A 53 2.21 -0.19 -8.62
N ALA A 54 1.02 0.41 -8.57
CA ALA A 54 0.36 0.94 -9.76
C ALA A 54 1.17 2.06 -10.42
N ARG A 55 1.73 2.98 -9.62
CA ARG A 55 2.56 4.08 -10.13
C ARG A 55 3.87 3.59 -10.74
N ILE A 56 4.51 2.58 -10.13
CA ILE A 56 5.70 1.92 -10.68
C ILE A 56 5.35 1.23 -12.01
N ALA A 57 4.21 0.54 -12.09
CA ALA A 57 3.75 -0.12 -13.31
C ALA A 57 3.49 0.88 -14.45
N ILE A 58 2.90 2.05 -14.16
CA ILE A 58 2.71 3.13 -15.13
C ILE A 58 4.06 3.60 -15.69
N ALA A 59 5.06 3.80 -14.82
CA ALA A 59 6.38 4.23 -15.24
C ALA A 59 7.09 3.19 -16.12
N ARG A 60 6.99 1.91 -15.74
CA ARG A 60 7.53 0.78 -16.52
C ARG A 60 6.84 0.66 -17.88
N ALA A 61 5.51 0.82 -17.95
CA ALA A 61 4.74 0.79 -19.20
C ALA A 61 5.07 1.97 -20.12
N ALA A 62 5.42 3.13 -19.57
CA ALA A 62 5.92 4.27 -20.33
C ALA A 62 7.37 4.10 -20.85
N GLY A 63 7.99 2.93 -20.62
CA GLY A 63 9.34 2.61 -21.07
C GLY A 63 10.43 3.36 -20.32
N ILE A 64 10.13 3.90 -19.12
CA ILE A 64 11.16 4.52 -18.28
C ILE A 64 11.95 3.42 -17.59
N LEU A 65 13.15 3.17 -18.11
CA LEU A 65 14.18 2.32 -17.51
C LEU A 65 15.14 3.21 -16.73
N SER A 66 14.65 3.87 -15.69
CA SER A 66 15.50 4.71 -14.82
C SER A 66 15.90 3.94 -13.55
N GLU A 67 17.05 4.31 -13.00
CA GLU A 67 17.52 3.83 -11.69
C GLU A 67 16.44 4.03 -10.61
N ASP A 68 15.69 5.13 -10.68
CA ASP A 68 14.59 5.43 -9.77
C ASP A 68 13.47 4.38 -9.80
N VAL A 69 13.16 3.77 -10.95
CA VAL A 69 12.15 2.71 -11.06
C VAL A 69 12.64 1.45 -10.35
N VAL A 70 13.91 1.08 -10.56
CA VAL A 70 14.53 -0.08 -9.90
C VAL A 70 14.60 0.15 -8.38
N LEU A 71 14.96 1.35 -7.95
CA LEU A 71 14.95 1.75 -6.54
C LEU A 71 13.55 1.64 -5.94
N ALA A 72 12.52 2.19 -6.60
CA ALA A 72 11.15 2.15 -6.10
C ALA A 72 10.62 0.70 -5.99
N GLU A 73 11.00 -0.17 -6.91
CA GLU A 73 10.68 -1.61 -6.88
C GLU A 73 11.35 -2.31 -5.70
N ASP A 74 12.65 -2.07 -5.48
CA ASP A 74 13.38 -2.63 -4.34
C ASP A 74 12.82 -2.12 -3.00
N MET A 75 12.48 -0.84 -2.91
CA MET A 75 11.81 -0.27 -1.73
C MET A 75 10.46 -0.94 -1.47
N LEU A 76 9.62 -1.13 -2.49
CA LEU A 76 8.34 -1.82 -2.37
C LEU A 76 8.54 -3.28 -1.91
N GLN A 77 9.53 -3.96 -2.47
CA GLN A 77 9.85 -5.34 -2.10
C GLN A 77 10.34 -5.46 -0.66
N LYS A 78 11.23 -4.55 -0.22
CA LYS A 78 11.70 -4.47 1.18
C LYS A 78 10.56 -4.18 2.15
N HIS A 79 9.65 -3.29 1.79
CA HIS A 79 8.47 -3.01 2.60
C HIS A 79 7.57 -4.26 2.73
N ARG A 80 7.25 -4.93 1.62
CA ARG A 80 6.47 -6.19 1.63
C ARG A 80 7.11 -7.28 2.47
N ALA A 81 8.42 -7.46 2.33
CA ALA A 81 9.19 -8.42 3.13
C ALA A 81 9.15 -8.08 4.63
N SER A 82 9.28 -6.80 4.97
CA SER A 82 9.24 -6.32 6.36
C SER A 82 7.84 -6.50 6.95
N ARG A 83 6.79 -6.13 6.21
CA ARG A 83 5.39 -6.36 6.59
C ARG A 83 5.09 -7.83 6.77
N ALA A 84 5.54 -8.71 5.87
CA ALA A 84 5.33 -10.15 6.01
C ALA A 84 5.96 -10.70 7.30
N ARG A 85 7.15 -10.20 7.68
CA ARG A 85 7.82 -10.57 8.94
C ARG A 85 7.11 -10.02 10.19
N THR A 86 6.53 -8.82 10.11
CA THR A 86 5.91 -8.15 11.27
C THR A 86 4.42 -8.44 11.43
N ARG A 87 3.73 -8.88 10.36
CA ARG A 87 2.27 -9.16 10.34
C ARG A 87 1.82 -10.20 11.37
N GLY A 88 2.71 -11.11 11.78
CA GLY A 88 2.46 -12.09 12.83
C GLY A 88 3.05 -11.74 14.20
N LYS A 89 3.86 -10.69 14.28
CA LYS A 89 4.51 -10.23 15.52
C LYS A 89 3.74 -9.05 16.10
N SER A 90 2.41 -9.18 16.16
CA SER A 90 1.63 -8.30 17.02
C SER A 90 1.98 -8.64 18.46
N THR A 91 2.43 -7.65 19.21
CA THR A 91 2.53 -7.65 20.68
C THR A 91 1.16 -7.76 21.35
N THR A 92 0.18 -8.40 20.71
CA THR A 92 -1.09 -8.81 21.30
C THR A 92 -0.93 -10.19 21.92
N GLY A 93 0.06 -10.33 22.81
CA GLY A 93 0.09 -11.34 23.86
C GLY A 93 -0.89 -11.02 25.00
N ARG A 94 -2.05 -10.43 24.70
CA ARG A 94 -3.15 -10.30 25.65
C ARG A 94 -4.40 -10.81 24.96
N ARG A 95 -4.53 -12.13 25.00
CA ARG A 95 -5.80 -12.85 24.87
C ARG A 95 -6.78 -12.11 25.79
N ARG A 96 -7.65 -11.27 25.23
CA ARG A 96 -8.78 -10.73 26.00
C ARG A 96 -9.58 -11.96 26.38
N THR A 97 -9.62 -12.27 27.68
CA THR A 97 -10.68 -13.09 28.22
C THR A 97 -11.98 -12.50 27.69
N ARG A 98 -12.70 -13.29 26.90
CA ARG A 98 -14.09 -13.00 26.56
C ARG A 98 -14.81 -12.91 27.91
N SER A 99 -15.05 -11.70 28.40
CA SER A 99 -16.07 -11.49 29.42
C SER A 99 -17.39 -11.79 28.73
N GLU A 100 -18.07 -12.83 29.19
CA GLU A 100 -19.46 -13.06 28.82
C GLU A 100 -20.28 -11.79 29.12
N PRO A 101 -21.27 -11.45 28.28
CA PRO A 101 -22.19 -10.38 28.62
C PRO A 101 -22.99 -10.84 29.84
N VAL A 102 -22.85 -10.12 30.95
CA VAL A 102 -23.76 -10.23 32.10
C VAL A 102 -25.05 -9.54 31.68
N ASP A 103 -26.09 -10.33 31.41
CA ASP A 103 -27.46 -9.85 31.34
C ASP A 103 -27.90 -9.38 32.74
N PRO A 104 -28.46 -8.16 32.89
CA PRO A 104 -28.96 -7.69 34.16
C PRO A 104 -30.41 -8.14 34.31
N GLY A 105 -30.64 -9.27 34.97
CA GLY A 105 -31.98 -9.62 35.43
C GLY A 105 -32.21 -11.10 35.68
N ALA A 106 -31.95 -11.55 36.91
CA ALA A 106 -32.78 -12.52 37.62
C ALA A 106 -32.19 -12.76 39.02
N ASP A 107 -32.74 -12.07 40.01
CA ASP A 107 -32.67 -12.47 41.40
C ASP A 107 -33.36 -13.84 41.56
N THR A 108 -32.69 -14.84 42.14
CA THR A 108 -33.11 -15.53 43.38
C THR A 108 -32.26 -16.78 43.68
N ALA A 109 -32.01 -16.95 45.00
CA ALA A 109 -31.82 -18.21 45.73
C ALA A 109 -30.41 -18.51 46.33
N ALA A 110 -30.27 -18.05 47.58
CA ALA A 110 -29.67 -18.69 48.78
C ALA A 110 -28.26 -19.32 48.75
N PRO A 111 -27.38 -19.02 49.74
CA PRO A 111 -26.07 -19.63 49.87
C PRO A 111 -26.12 -20.91 50.74
N PRO A 112 -25.31 -21.95 50.47
CA PRO A 112 -25.00 -22.93 51.50
C PRO A 112 -23.80 -22.43 52.28
N GLY A 113 -24.02 -22.10 53.55
CA GLY A 113 -22.95 -22.01 54.52
C GLY A 113 -22.47 -23.43 54.88
N ASP A 114 -21.17 -23.60 55.01
CA ASP A 114 -20.62 -24.54 55.99
C ASP A 114 -19.30 -24.00 56.54
N ALA A 115 -19.16 -24.18 57.85
CA ALA A 115 -18.24 -23.46 58.71
C ALA A 115 -16.96 -24.25 59.02
N THR A 116 -15.81 -23.57 58.85
CA THR A 116 -14.57 -23.55 59.70
C THR A 116 -13.79 -24.87 59.96
N PRO A 117 -12.53 -24.87 60.48
CA PRO A 117 -11.74 -23.78 61.08
C PRO A 117 -10.27 -23.61 60.64
N ARG A 118 -9.70 -22.50 61.11
CA ARG A 118 -8.33 -21.98 60.94
C ARG A 118 -7.25 -22.86 61.59
N THR A 119 -6.02 -22.80 61.06
CA THR A 119 -4.79 -22.93 61.84
C THR A 119 -3.69 -22.02 61.26
N PRO A 120 -3.04 -21.16 62.06
CA PRO A 120 -1.83 -20.46 61.67
C PRO A 120 -0.60 -21.25 62.15
N THR A 121 0.51 -21.23 61.41
CA THR A 121 1.80 -21.62 61.98
C THR A 121 2.90 -20.78 61.35
N SER A 122 3.44 -19.89 62.19
CA SER A 122 4.74 -19.24 62.00
C SER A 122 5.84 -20.17 62.51
N HIS A 123 6.98 -20.19 61.85
CA HIS A 123 8.29 -20.49 62.43
C HIS A 123 9.35 -19.63 61.73
#